data_AF-A0A7R9JP21-F1
#
_entry.id   AF-A0A7R9JP21-F1
#
_cell.length_a   1.000
_cell.length_b   1.000
_cell.length_c   1.000
_cell.angle_alpha   90.00
_cell.angle_beta   90.00
_cell.angle_gamma   90.00
#
_symmetry.space_group_name_H-M   'P 1'
#
loop_
_entity.id
_entity.type
_entity.pdbx_description
1 polymer ?
#
loop_
_entity_poly.entity_id
_entity_poly.type
_entity_poly.pdbx_seq_one_letter_code
_entity_poly.pdbx_strand_id
1 'polypeptide(L)'
;MAFVVKFLVTYQEVLDSTDIVDCKLKLILGLIWTLILHYSISMPMWEGEEDFGEGKGPTPKQRLLHWIQSRVPDLPITNFTADWNDGRAVGALVDAVAPGLCPDWQDWNPTDSLQNASEAMGLADDWLNVRQLANVPVLLSQTTEDGEIEVRISVGVRAYGPGIEPSGPVVGAPANFTVETFSAGKGQVDVAIENPHGEVEPVDIRFNKDRNLTYSVSYTPKLEGNHKVSVKFAGREIPKSPYTVLVEGHAGDASKVTASGPGLQPEGVMINRPTYFDISTKG
;
A
#
# COMPACT_ATOMS: atom_id res chain seq x y z
N MET A 1 -4.06 -3.80 15.59
CA MET A 1 -4.20 -3.99 17.06
C MET A 1 -3.30 -5.13 17.59
N ALA A 2 -3.09 -6.20 16.83
CA ALA A 2 -2.26 -7.37 17.16
C ALA A 2 -0.81 -7.08 17.60
N PHE A 3 -0.09 -6.25 16.83
CA PHE A 3 1.31 -5.89 17.11
C PHE A 3 1.43 -5.09 18.42
N VAL A 4 0.47 -4.19 18.64
CA VAL A 4 0.40 -3.36 19.84
C VAL A 4 0.13 -4.25 21.07
N VAL A 5 -0.78 -5.23 20.97
CA VAL A 5 -1.12 -6.11 22.09
C VAL A 5 0.01 -7.10 22.44
N LYS A 6 0.82 -7.57 21.48
CA LYS A 6 1.87 -8.59 21.75
C LYS A 6 3.24 -7.99 22.07
N PHE A 7 3.61 -6.86 21.46
CA PHE A 7 4.89 -6.17 21.72
C PHE A 7 4.92 -5.48 23.09
N LEU A 8 3.76 -5.17 23.68
CA LEU A 8 3.63 -4.34 24.88
C LEU A 8 3.30 -5.13 26.16
N VAL A 9 3.17 -6.45 26.08
CA VAL A 9 2.94 -7.33 27.25
C VAL A 9 4.25 -7.68 27.98
N THR A 10 5.42 -7.39 27.39
CA THR A 10 6.68 -7.97 27.89
C THR A 10 7.52 -7.06 28.80
N TYR A 11 7.25 -5.76 28.92
CA TYR A 11 8.11 -4.87 29.72
C TYR A 11 7.32 -3.81 30.48
N GLN A 12 7.31 -3.94 31.81
CA GLN A 12 6.78 -2.96 32.75
C GLN A 12 7.96 -2.34 33.51
N GLU A 13 8.80 -1.59 32.80
CA GLU A 13 9.85 -0.77 33.42
C GLU A 13 9.32 0.64 33.72
N VAL A 14 9.74 1.20 34.85
CA VAL A 14 9.34 2.53 35.31
C VAL A 14 9.93 3.58 34.38
N LEU A 15 9.07 4.32 33.71
CA LEU A 15 9.43 5.34 32.72
C LEU A 15 9.83 6.65 33.39
N ASP A 16 10.96 7.25 33.00
CA ASP A 16 11.38 8.59 33.44
C ASP A 16 11.18 9.64 32.32
N SER A 17 11.10 10.91 32.72
CA SER A 17 11.01 12.08 31.84
C SER A 17 12.13 12.15 30.79
N THR A 18 13.33 11.67 31.11
CA THR A 18 14.46 11.63 30.19
C THR A 18 14.26 10.65 29.03
N ASP A 19 13.51 9.57 29.23
CA ASP A 19 13.23 8.56 28.19
C ASP A 19 12.39 9.11 27.03
N ILE A 20 11.53 10.10 27.33
CA ILE A 20 10.69 10.78 26.35
C ILE A 20 11.53 11.79 25.56
N VAL A 21 12.38 12.57 26.25
CA VAL A 21 13.24 13.59 25.65
C VAL A 21 14.29 12.96 24.73
N ASP A 22 14.86 11.84 25.15
CA ASP A 22 15.87 11.08 24.37
C ASP A 22 15.26 10.24 23.25
N CYS A 23 13.96 10.37 22.99
CA CYS A 23 13.24 9.65 21.93
C CYS A 23 13.43 8.12 22.02
N LYS A 24 13.43 7.55 23.22
CA LYS A 24 13.50 6.09 23.42
C LYS A 24 12.19 5.45 22.97
N LEU A 25 12.09 5.21 21.67
CA LEU A 25 10.87 4.80 20.97
C LEU A 25 10.13 3.63 21.63
N LYS A 26 10.88 2.63 22.13
CA LYS A 26 10.31 1.47 22.83
C LYS A 26 9.53 1.85 24.11
N LEU A 27 10.09 2.75 24.91
CA LEU A 27 9.48 3.20 26.17
C LEU A 27 8.30 4.13 25.89
N ILE A 28 8.42 5.02 24.90
CA ILE A 28 7.33 5.90 24.47
C ILE A 28 6.13 5.08 23.96
N LEU A 29 6.37 4.02 23.17
CA LEU A 29 5.31 3.10 22.74
C LEU A 29 4.68 2.35 23.93
N GLY A 30 5.48 1.96 24.92
CA GLY A 30 5.04 1.43 26.22
C GLY A 30 4.08 2.35 26.97
N LEU A 31 4.43 3.64 27.06
CA LEU A 31 3.59 4.67 27.68
C LEU A 31 2.28 4.87 26.91
N ILE A 32 2.35 5.03 25.59
CA ILE A 32 1.16 5.22 24.74
C ILE A 32 0.21 4.04 24.88
N TRP A 33 0.73 2.81 24.92
CA TRP A 33 -0.08 1.63 25.16
C TRP A 33 -0.74 1.63 26.52
N THR A 34 -0.01 2.00 27.57
CA THR A 34 -0.54 2.06 28.93
C THR A 34 -1.73 3.03 28.98
N LEU A 35 -1.63 4.17 28.29
CA LEU A 35 -2.72 5.13 28.16
C LEU A 35 -3.89 4.56 27.35
N ILE A 36 -3.65 3.89 26.22
CA ILE A 36 -4.71 3.25 25.41
C ILE A 36 -5.43 2.16 26.23
N LEU A 37 -4.67 1.27 26.86
CA LEU A 37 -5.17 0.19 27.68
C LEU A 37 -6.02 0.71 28.84
N HIS A 38 -5.58 1.80 29.49
CA HIS A 38 -6.29 2.38 30.61
C HIS A 38 -7.54 3.15 30.16
N TYR A 39 -7.40 4.11 29.25
CA TYR A 39 -8.48 5.05 28.91
C TYR A 39 -9.44 4.54 27.83
N SER A 40 -9.02 3.63 26.95
CA SER A 40 -9.85 3.15 25.83
C SER A 40 -10.44 1.75 26.07
N ILE A 41 -9.82 0.95 26.94
CA ILE A 41 -10.24 -0.44 27.16
C ILE A 41 -10.67 -0.67 28.61
N SER A 42 -9.89 -0.20 29.60
CA SER A 42 -10.14 -0.51 31.02
C SER A 42 -11.19 0.40 31.67
N MET A 43 -11.13 1.71 31.45
CA MET A 43 -11.99 2.69 32.12
C MET A 43 -13.39 2.90 31.55
N PRO A 44 -13.65 2.84 30.23
CA PRO A 44 -14.99 3.10 29.71
C PRO A 44 -15.99 2.04 30.21
N MET A 45 -17.21 2.45 30.57
CA MET A 45 -18.29 1.51 30.86
C MET A 45 -18.87 1.00 29.54
N TRP A 46 -18.92 -0.31 29.33
CA TRP A 46 -19.46 -0.90 28.11
C TRP A 46 -20.88 -1.40 28.34
N GLU A 47 -21.76 -1.20 27.37
CA GLU A 47 -23.14 -1.69 27.46
C GLU A 47 -23.18 -3.22 27.58
N GLY A 48 -23.88 -3.73 28.59
CA GLY A 48 -24.05 -5.17 28.82
C GLY A 48 -23.04 -5.81 29.76
N GLU A 49 -22.22 -5.04 30.47
CA GLU A 49 -21.27 -5.57 31.45
C GLU A 49 -21.86 -5.79 32.85
N GLU A 50 -21.48 -6.92 33.45
CA GLU A 50 -21.68 -7.20 34.87
C GLU A 50 -20.60 -6.49 35.70
N ASP A 51 -20.97 -5.94 36.86
CA ASP A 51 -20.04 -5.31 37.79
C ASP A 51 -19.25 -6.38 38.56
N PHE A 52 -17.99 -6.60 38.16
CA PHE A 52 -17.13 -7.64 38.76
C PHE A 52 -16.39 -7.19 40.04
N GLY A 53 -16.58 -5.95 40.50
CA GLY A 53 -15.89 -5.38 41.66
C GLY A 53 -14.36 -5.23 41.46
N GLU A 54 -13.71 -4.45 42.34
CA GLU A 54 -12.27 -4.17 42.22
C GLU A 54 -11.42 -5.46 42.31
N GLY A 55 -10.60 -5.70 41.28
CA GLY A 55 -9.54 -6.71 41.28
C GLY A 55 -9.96 -8.16 40.95
N LYS A 56 -11.24 -8.42 40.62
CA LYS A 56 -11.73 -9.76 40.26
C LYS A 56 -12.27 -9.91 38.84
N GLY A 57 -12.24 -8.85 38.03
CA GLY A 57 -12.71 -8.85 36.66
C GLY A 57 -11.73 -9.46 35.63
N PRO A 58 -12.23 -9.77 34.42
CA PRO A 58 -11.38 -10.22 33.31
C PRO A 58 -10.30 -9.18 32.97
N THR A 59 -9.15 -9.65 32.47
CA THR A 59 -8.12 -8.73 31.95
C THR A 59 -8.70 -7.85 30.84
N PRO A 60 -8.18 -6.63 30.59
CA PRO A 60 -8.71 -5.77 29.52
C PRO A 60 -8.72 -6.45 28.14
N LYS A 61 -7.76 -7.33 27.88
CA LYS A 61 -7.70 -8.17 26.68
C LYS A 61 -8.88 -9.15 26.62
N GLN A 62 -9.14 -9.87 27.70
CA GLN A 62 -10.25 -10.84 27.79
C GLN A 62 -11.60 -10.14 27.70
N ARG A 63 -11.72 -8.97 28.33
CA ARG A 63 -12.90 -8.09 28.27
C ARG A 63 -13.22 -7.71 26.82
N LEU A 64 -12.23 -7.22 26.08
CA LEU A 64 -12.40 -6.88 24.66
C LEU A 64 -12.75 -8.10 23.80
N LEU A 65 -12.09 -9.24 24.00
CA LEU A 65 -12.42 -10.47 23.26
C LEU A 65 -13.85 -10.93 23.52
N HIS A 66 -14.29 -10.89 24.77
CA HIS A 66 -15.65 -11.28 25.14
C HIS A 66 -16.71 -10.40 24.47
N TRP A 67 -16.49 -9.09 24.47
CA TRP A 67 -17.39 -8.15 23.80
C TRP A 67 -17.44 -8.37 22.29
N ILE A 68 -16.30 -8.60 21.64
CA ILE A 68 -16.29 -8.90 20.20
C ILE A 68 -17.05 -10.20 19.92
N GLN A 69 -16.80 -11.23 20.71
CA GLN A 69 -17.45 -12.54 20.55
C GLN A 69 -18.97 -12.45 20.76
N SER A 70 -19.45 -11.57 21.63
CA SER A 70 -20.89 -11.36 21.84
C SER A 70 -21.56 -10.62 20.68
N ARG A 71 -20.81 -9.79 19.94
CA ARG A 71 -21.28 -9.12 18.72
C ARG A 71 -21.26 -10.04 17.51
N VAL A 72 -20.30 -10.96 17.43
CA VAL A 72 -20.10 -11.84 16.26
C VAL A 72 -20.11 -13.30 16.70
N PRO A 73 -21.27 -13.87 17.10
CA PRO A 73 -21.36 -15.23 17.63
C PRO A 73 -21.03 -16.31 16.58
N ASP A 74 -21.21 -15.99 15.29
CA ASP A 74 -21.01 -16.93 14.19
C ASP A 74 -19.53 -17.17 13.83
N LEU A 75 -18.62 -16.35 14.35
CA LEU A 75 -17.17 -16.50 14.15
C LEU A 75 -16.46 -16.80 15.47
N PRO A 76 -15.58 -17.81 15.53
CA PRO A 76 -14.79 -18.10 16.73
C PRO A 76 -13.62 -17.12 16.84
N ILE A 77 -13.81 -16.02 17.59
CA ILE A 77 -12.79 -15.00 17.83
C ILE A 77 -12.12 -15.25 19.18
N THR A 78 -10.90 -15.77 19.14
CA THR A 78 -10.10 -16.19 20.29
C THR A 78 -8.84 -15.34 20.49
N ASN A 79 -8.38 -14.64 19.45
CA ASN A 79 -7.16 -13.84 19.47
C ASN A 79 -7.30 -12.56 18.64
N PHE A 80 -6.31 -11.66 18.76
CA PHE A 80 -6.24 -10.40 18.00
C PHE A 80 -5.26 -10.50 16.81
N THR A 81 -4.87 -11.70 16.42
CA THR A 81 -3.88 -11.98 15.37
C THR A 81 -4.51 -12.76 14.22
N ALA A 82 -4.49 -14.10 14.29
CA ALA A 82 -4.81 -14.99 13.18
C ALA A 82 -6.28 -14.88 12.76
N ASP A 83 -7.18 -14.66 13.71
CA ASP A 83 -8.62 -14.64 13.48
C ASP A 83 -9.07 -13.45 12.62
N TRP A 84 -8.20 -12.47 12.41
CA TRP A 84 -8.47 -11.24 11.66
C TRP A 84 -7.74 -11.20 10.31
N ASN A 85 -6.89 -12.19 10.01
CA ASN A 85 -5.97 -12.17 8.87
C ASN A 85 -6.65 -12.29 7.51
N ASP A 86 -7.88 -12.81 7.44
CA ASP A 86 -8.65 -12.94 6.20
C ASP A 86 -9.58 -11.72 5.95
N GLY A 87 -9.63 -10.77 6.89
CA GLY A 87 -10.47 -9.58 6.83
C GLY A 87 -11.97 -9.81 7.05
N ARG A 88 -12.46 -11.05 7.10
CA ARG A 88 -13.90 -11.36 7.25
C ARG A 88 -14.41 -11.03 8.65
N ALA A 89 -13.60 -11.27 9.69
CA ALA A 89 -13.93 -10.88 11.06
C ALA A 89 -14.13 -9.36 11.22
N VAL A 90 -13.42 -8.55 10.42
CA VAL A 90 -13.60 -7.09 10.41
C VAL A 90 -14.96 -6.73 9.80
N GLY A 91 -15.30 -7.32 8.65
CA GLY A 91 -16.60 -7.13 8.01
C GLY A 91 -17.76 -7.56 8.90
N ALA A 92 -17.65 -8.74 9.52
CA ALA A 92 -18.65 -9.29 10.43
C ALA A 92 -18.89 -8.37 11.65
N LEU A 93 -17.82 -7.81 12.23
CA LEU A 93 -17.95 -6.89 13.36
C LEU A 93 -18.58 -5.55 12.95
N VAL A 94 -18.22 -5.02 11.78
CA VAL A 94 -18.80 -3.77 11.25
C VAL A 94 -20.30 -3.93 11.00
N ASP A 95 -20.69 -5.04 10.38
CA ASP A 95 -22.11 -5.35 10.13
C ASP A 95 -22.88 -5.65 11.43
N ALA A 96 -22.26 -6.31 12.41
CA ALA A 96 -22.88 -6.54 13.71
C ALA A 96 -23.13 -5.24 14.50
N VAL A 97 -22.28 -4.22 14.30
CA VAL A 97 -22.44 -2.89 14.93
C VAL A 97 -23.47 -2.05 14.18
N ALA A 98 -23.49 -2.11 12.85
CA ALA A 98 -24.49 -1.45 12.01
C ALA A 98 -24.90 -2.37 10.84
N PRO A 99 -26.00 -3.13 11.00
CA PRO A 99 -26.44 -4.08 9.98
C PRO A 99 -26.72 -3.41 8.64
N GLY A 100 -26.16 -3.97 7.57
CA GLY A 100 -26.26 -3.44 6.21
C GLY A 100 -25.03 -2.70 5.71
N LEU A 101 -23.99 -2.50 6.55
CA LEU A 101 -22.71 -1.98 6.09
C LEU A 101 -21.90 -3.06 5.35
N CYS A 102 -21.83 -4.28 5.87
CA CYS A 102 -21.14 -5.40 5.22
C CYS A 102 -22.05 -6.64 5.15
N PRO A 103 -23.21 -6.58 4.50
CA PRO A 103 -24.25 -7.61 4.61
C PRO A 103 -23.85 -8.98 4.04
N ASP A 104 -22.87 -9.01 3.15
CA ASP A 104 -22.37 -10.20 2.43
C ASP A 104 -21.01 -10.68 2.95
N TRP A 105 -20.58 -10.23 4.14
CA TRP A 105 -19.28 -10.57 4.73
C TRP A 105 -19.02 -12.08 4.81
N GLN A 106 -20.08 -12.89 4.90
CA GLN A 106 -20.00 -14.34 4.97
C GLN A 106 -19.49 -14.95 3.66
N ASP A 107 -19.85 -14.35 2.53
CA ASP A 107 -19.55 -14.80 1.17
C ASP A 107 -18.20 -14.27 0.64
N TRP A 108 -17.55 -13.37 1.40
CA TRP A 108 -16.27 -12.81 1.03
C TRP A 108 -15.19 -13.89 0.90
N ASN A 109 -14.35 -13.74 -0.13
CA ASN A 109 -13.25 -14.65 -0.41
C ASN A 109 -12.14 -14.50 0.66
N PRO A 110 -11.80 -15.56 1.43
CA PRO A 110 -10.77 -15.48 2.47
C PRO A 110 -9.36 -15.16 1.94
N THR A 111 -9.09 -15.40 0.65
CA THR A 111 -7.78 -15.08 0.06
C THR A 111 -7.59 -13.59 -0.22
N ASP A 112 -8.68 -12.83 -0.33
CA ASP A 112 -8.69 -11.41 -0.68
C ASP A 112 -8.64 -10.52 0.57
N SER A 113 -7.80 -10.91 1.54
CA SER A 113 -7.80 -10.33 2.89
C SER A 113 -7.61 -8.81 2.94
N LEU A 114 -6.76 -8.27 2.08
CA LEU A 114 -6.54 -6.83 1.97
C LEU A 114 -7.80 -6.10 1.52
N GLN A 115 -8.53 -6.65 0.55
CA GLN A 115 -9.75 -6.06 0.03
C GLN A 115 -10.82 -6.08 1.12
N ASN A 116 -11.07 -7.26 1.70
CA ASN A 116 -12.03 -7.48 2.77
C ASN A 116 -11.84 -6.47 3.93
N ALA A 117 -10.61 -6.37 4.43
CA ALA A 117 -10.33 -5.49 5.56
C ALA A 117 -10.33 -4.00 5.17
N SER A 118 -9.94 -3.63 3.94
CA SER A 118 -9.99 -2.23 3.49
C SER A 118 -11.41 -1.74 3.31
N GLU A 119 -12.28 -2.59 2.76
CA GLU A 119 -13.70 -2.29 2.57
C GLU A 119 -14.39 -2.10 3.92
N ALA A 120 -14.25 -3.07 4.83
CA ALA A 120 -14.84 -2.98 6.16
C ALA A 120 -14.34 -1.77 6.97
N MET A 121 -13.03 -1.50 6.96
CA MET A 121 -12.47 -0.35 7.68
C MET A 121 -12.84 1.00 7.05
N GLY A 122 -13.02 1.07 5.74
CA GLY A 122 -13.52 2.26 5.05
C GLY A 122 -14.95 2.59 5.50
N LEU A 123 -15.83 1.59 5.49
CA LEU A 123 -17.22 1.73 5.94
C LEU A 123 -17.31 2.11 7.42
N ALA A 124 -16.44 1.57 8.27
CA ALA A 124 -16.38 1.94 9.68
C ALA A 124 -15.92 3.39 9.90
N ASP A 125 -14.99 3.90 9.09
CA ASP A 125 -14.54 5.30 9.18
C ASP A 125 -15.67 6.24 8.73
N ASP A 126 -16.27 5.96 7.58
CA ASP A 126 -17.31 6.78 6.95
C ASP A 126 -18.60 6.85 7.77
N TRP A 127 -19.03 5.71 8.36
CA TRP A 127 -20.37 5.58 8.96
C TRP A 127 -20.37 5.41 10.47
N LEU A 128 -19.30 4.85 11.05
CA LEU A 128 -19.20 4.60 12.49
C LEU A 128 -18.24 5.57 13.19
N ASN A 129 -17.63 6.49 12.44
CA ASN A 129 -16.65 7.46 12.94
C ASN A 129 -15.46 6.76 13.64
N VAL A 130 -15.12 5.54 13.19
CA VAL A 130 -14.00 4.75 13.69
C VAL A 130 -12.76 5.10 12.87
N ARG A 131 -12.02 6.11 13.35
CA ARG A 131 -10.78 6.54 12.70
C ARG A 131 -9.78 5.39 12.55
N GLN A 132 -9.26 5.23 11.34
CA GLN A 132 -8.23 4.23 11.04
C GLN A 132 -6.87 4.61 11.66
N LEU A 133 -6.60 4.12 12.87
CA LEU A 133 -5.33 4.34 13.57
C LEU A 133 -4.20 3.42 13.09
N ALA A 134 -4.52 2.38 12.32
CA ALA A 134 -3.59 1.47 11.68
C ALA A 134 -4.00 1.26 10.22
N ASN A 135 -3.03 1.20 9.32
CA ASN A 135 -3.27 0.84 7.93
C ASN A 135 -3.59 -0.66 7.81
N VAL A 136 -4.49 -0.99 6.89
CA VAL A 136 -4.98 -2.36 6.65
C VAL A 136 -3.84 -3.38 6.42
N PRO A 137 -2.77 -3.08 5.65
CA PRO A 137 -1.66 -4.02 5.51
C PRO A 137 -0.94 -4.37 6.81
N VAL A 138 -0.89 -3.46 7.79
CA VAL A 138 -0.30 -3.72 9.10
C VAL A 138 -1.24 -4.56 9.96
N LEU A 139 -2.55 -4.37 9.83
CA LEU A 139 -3.55 -5.20 10.52
C LEU A 139 -3.42 -6.68 10.14
N LEU A 140 -3.16 -6.96 8.85
CA LEU A 140 -3.13 -8.31 8.28
C LEU A 140 -1.74 -8.98 8.31
N SER A 141 -0.75 -8.33 8.93
CA SER A 141 0.61 -8.87 8.99
C SER A 141 0.71 -10.08 9.92
N GLN A 142 1.29 -11.19 9.43
CA GLN A 142 1.64 -12.33 10.26
C GLN A 142 2.92 -12.01 11.05
N THR A 143 2.97 -12.39 12.32
CA THR A 143 4.18 -12.30 13.14
C THR A 143 4.95 -13.61 12.99
N THR A 144 6.19 -13.57 12.50
CA THR A 144 7.10 -14.72 12.62
C THR A 144 7.59 -14.82 14.07
N GLU A 145 8.04 -16.01 14.47
CA GLU A 145 8.37 -16.35 15.87
C GLU A 145 9.46 -15.46 16.50
N ASP A 146 10.23 -14.74 15.68
CA ASP A 146 11.31 -13.86 16.11
C ASP A 146 10.89 -12.40 16.35
N GLY A 147 9.59 -12.08 16.23
CA GLY A 147 9.06 -10.73 16.52
C GLY A 147 9.42 -9.66 15.48
N GLU A 148 10.11 -10.03 14.39
CA GLU A 148 10.19 -9.20 13.18
C GLU A 148 8.88 -9.33 12.40
N ILE A 149 8.21 -8.21 12.16
CA ILE A 149 7.09 -8.20 11.24
C ILE A 149 7.68 -8.44 9.85
N GLU A 150 7.46 -9.62 9.28
CA GLU A 150 7.39 -9.75 7.82
C GLU A 150 6.16 -8.98 7.36
N VAL A 151 6.26 -7.66 7.35
CA VAL A 151 5.30 -6.81 6.66
C VAL A 151 5.32 -7.39 5.24
N ARG A 152 4.16 -7.71 4.68
CA ARG A 152 4.04 -7.91 3.24
C ARG A 152 4.19 -6.51 2.61
N ILE A 153 5.39 -5.94 2.72
CA ILE A 153 5.71 -4.54 2.39
C ILE A 153 5.36 -4.27 0.92
N SER A 154 5.37 -5.33 0.11
CA SER A 154 5.03 -5.28 -1.31
C SER A 154 3.58 -4.87 -1.60
N VAL A 155 2.57 -5.16 -0.77
CA VAL A 155 1.16 -4.97 -1.21
C VAL A 155 0.76 -3.49 -1.34
N GLY A 156 1.50 -2.57 -0.70
CA GLY A 156 1.27 -1.12 -0.77
C GLY A 156 2.16 -0.34 -1.75
N VAL A 157 3.11 -0.99 -2.41
CA VAL A 157 4.04 -0.32 -3.35
C VAL A 157 3.56 -0.51 -4.77
N ARG A 158 3.42 0.62 -5.49
CA ARG A 158 2.97 0.61 -6.89
C ARG A 158 4.03 1.27 -7.75
N ALA A 159 4.30 0.69 -8.92
CA ALA A 159 5.08 1.34 -9.97
C ALA A 159 4.19 1.58 -11.18
N TYR A 160 4.33 2.75 -11.81
CA TYR A 160 3.58 3.12 -13.02
C TYR A 160 4.33 4.19 -13.82
N GLY A 161 4.09 4.24 -15.12
CA GLY A 161 4.69 5.21 -16.03
C GLY A 161 5.31 4.55 -17.27
N PRO A 162 5.64 5.35 -18.30
CA PRO A 162 6.01 4.85 -19.62
C PRO A 162 7.26 3.96 -19.61
N GLY A 163 8.17 4.15 -18.65
CA GLY A 163 9.41 3.36 -18.55
C GLY A 163 9.22 1.91 -18.10
N ILE A 164 8.02 1.50 -17.70
CA ILE A 164 7.69 0.10 -17.33
C ILE A 164 6.48 -0.45 -18.10
N GLU A 165 6.00 0.27 -19.10
CA GLU A 165 4.97 -0.24 -20.01
C GLU A 165 5.57 -1.31 -20.93
N PRO A 166 4.76 -2.26 -21.45
CA PRO A 166 5.27 -3.34 -22.29
C PRO A 166 6.00 -2.88 -23.56
N SER A 167 5.71 -1.67 -24.04
CA SER A 167 6.26 -1.05 -25.25
C SER A 167 6.28 0.47 -25.10
N GLY A 168 7.08 1.17 -25.92
CA GLY A 168 7.12 2.64 -25.96
C GLY A 168 8.50 3.24 -25.68
N PRO A 169 9.32 2.69 -24.77
CA PRO A 169 10.70 3.12 -24.62
C PRO A 169 11.53 2.89 -25.89
N VAL A 170 12.43 3.83 -26.17
CA VAL A 170 13.27 3.85 -27.38
C VAL A 170 14.74 3.93 -26.99
N VAL A 171 15.60 3.26 -27.74
CA VAL A 171 17.06 3.32 -27.55
C VAL A 171 17.55 4.77 -27.54
N GLY A 172 18.34 5.11 -26.51
CA GLY A 172 18.94 6.43 -26.34
C GLY A 172 18.00 7.52 -25.81
N ALA A 173 16.71 7.24 -25.64
CA ALA A 173 15.74 8.16 -25.03
C ALA A 173 15.51 7.81 -23.55
N PRO A 174 15.36 8.80 -22.65
CA PRO A 174 15.10 8.54 -21.24
C PRO A 174 13.70 7.93 -21.04
N ALA A 175 13.67 6.78 -20.37
CA ALA A 175 12.47 6.07 -19.97
C ALA A 175 12.20 6.32 -18.48
N ASN A 176 11.05 6.91 -18.17
CA ASN A 176 10.73 7.38 -16.83
C ASN A 176 9.53 6.63 -16.24
N PHE A 177 9.57 6.33 -14.95
CA PHE A 177 8.42 5.82 -14.21
C PHE A 177 8.47 6.28 -12.76
N THR A 178 7.37 6.08 -12.04
CA THR A 178 7.22 6.48 -10.65
C THR A 178 6.96 5.26 -9.78
N VAL A 179 7.60 5.22 -8.61
CA VAL A 179 7.32 4.25 -7.54
C VAL A 179 6.67 4.99 -6.38
N GLU A 180 5.47 4.59 -6.01
CA GLU A 180 4.70 5.13 -4.90
C GLU A 180 4.76 4.19 -3.71
N THR A 181 5.16 4.69 -2.54
CA THR A 181 5.38 3.86 -1.33
C THR A 181 4.54 4.31 -0.13
N PHE A 182 3.55 5.20 -0.31
CA PHE A 182 2.75 5.79 0.76
C PHE A 182 2.22 4.76 1.79
N SER A 183 1.68 3.64 1.30
CA SER A 183 1.05 2.60 2.14
C SER A 183 2.03 1.55 2.68
N ALA A 184 3.32 1.64 2.33
CA ALA A 184 4.33 0.60 2.59
C ALA A 184 5.26 0.92 3.78
N GLY A 185 5.21 2.13 4.33
CA GLY A 185 6.06 2.56 5.45
C GLY A 185 7.43 3.08 5.00
N LYS A 186 8.41 3.13 5.91
CA LYS A 186 9.78 3.59 5.63
C LYS A 186 10.61 2.44 5.05
N GLY A 187 11.24 2.64 3.90
CA GLY A 187 12.11 1.66 3.26
C GLY A 187 12.89 2.26 2.08
N GLN A 188 13.90 1.53 1.62
CA GLN A 188 14.69 1.91 0.45
C GLN A 188 14.06 1.32 -0.82
N VAL A 189 14.01 2.12 -1.90
CA VAL A 189 13.64 1.66 -3.25
C VAL A 189 14.92 1.32 -4.00
N ASP A 190 15.01 0.10 -4.52
CA ASP A 190 16.10 -0.36 -5.36
C ASP A 190 15.54 -0.76 -6.74
N VAL A 191 16.17 -0.31 -7.82
CA VAL A 191 15.77 -0.64 -9.19
C VAL A 191 16.96 -1.21 -9.93
N ALA A 192 16.74 -2.30 -10.67
CA ALA A 192 17.71 -2.90 -11.56
C ALA A 192 17.10 -3.08 -12.95
N ILE A 193 17.81 -2.61 -13.98
CA ILE A 193 17.39 -2.73 -15.38
C ILE A 193 18.36 -3.70 -16.05
N GLU A 194 17.91 -4.89 -16.40
CA GLU A 194 18.71 -5.86 -17.15
C GLU A 194 18.37 -5.75 -18.64
N ASN A 195 19.38 -5.55 -19.48
CA ASN A 195 19.22 -5.55 -20.94
C ASN A 195 19.05 -6.99 -21.49
N PRO A 196 18.77 -7.18 -22.79
CA PRO A 196 18.60 -8.51 -23.38
C PRO A 196 19.84 -9.41 -23.28
N HIS A 197 21.03 -8.85 -23.02
CA HIS A 197 22.27 -9.59 -22.78
C HIS A 197 22.52 -9.91 -21.29
N GLY A 198 21.61 -9.49 -20.41
CA GLY A 198 21.73 -9.68 -18.96
C GLY A 198 22.65 -8.67 -18.26
N GLU A 199 23.08 -7.61 -18.94
CA GLU A 199 23.89 -6.56 -18.33
C GLU A 199 22.99 -5.54 -17.64
N VAL A 200 23.43 -5.06 -16.47
CA VAL A 200 22.69 -4.07 -15.69
C VAL A 200 22.97 -2.66 -16.19
N GLU A 201 21.92 -1.93 -16.53
CA GLU A 201 21.99 -0.54 -16.96
C GLU A 201 21.91 0.44 -15.78
N PRO A 202 22.56 1.62 -15.89
CA PRO A 202 22.50 2.65 -14.87
C PRO A 202 21.09 3.26 -14.77
N VAL A 203 20.66 3.50 -13.55
CA VAL A 203 19.35 4.08 -13.21
C VAL A 203 19.53 5.29 -12.29
N ASP A 204 18.79 6.37 -12.55
CA ASP A 204 18.68 7.52 -11.65
C ASP A 204 17.39 7.39 -10.83
N ILE A 205 17.51 7.43 -9.51
CA ILE A 205 16.40 7.34 -8.57
C ILE A 205 16.39 8.59 -7.70
N ARG A 206 15.28 9.33 -7.72
CA ARG A 206 15.11 10.55 -6.93
C ARG A 206 13.89 10.47 -6.05
N PHE A 207 14.08 10.69 -4.76
CA PHE A 207 12.97 10.79 -3.81
C PHE A 207 12.34 12.18 -3.87
N ASN A 208 11.05 12.25 -4.20
CA ASN A 208 10.34 13.52 -4.45
C ASN A 208 9.88 14.23 -3.17
N LYS A 209 9.86 13.52 -2.03
CA LYS A 209 9.41 14.04 -0.72
C LYS A 209 8.00 14.65 -0.74
N ASP A 210 7.13 14.16 -1.60
CA ASP A 210 5.73 14.57 -1.66
C ASP A 210 4.89 13.83 -0.59
N ARG A 211 3.61 14.18 -0.49
CA ARG A 211 2.67 13.57 0.47
C ARG A 211 2.51 12.06 0.26
N ASN A 212 2.75 11.59 -0.97
CA ASN A 212 2.57 10.19 -1.38
C ASN A 212 3.87 9.38 -1.32
N LEU A 213 4.97 9.97 -0.82
CA LEU A 213 6.29 9.35 -0.71
C LEU A 213 6.75 8.73 -2.04
N THR A 214 6.69 9.50 -3.12
CA THR A 214 7.03 9.00 -4.46
C THR A 214 8.53 9.08 -4.79
N TYR A 215 8.97 8.16 -5.64
CA TYR A 215 10.30 8.10 -6.23
C TYR A 215 10.19 8.24 -7.74
N SER A 216 10.90 9.20 -8.32
CA SER A 216 11.07 9.34 -9.75
C SER A 216 12.24 8.47 -10.20
N VAL A 217 12.00 7.55 -11.13
CA VAL A 217 13.01 6.65 -11.68
C VAL A 217 13.20 6.93 -13.16
N SER A 218 14.44 7.05 -13.60
CA SER A 218 14.82 7.27 -15.01
C SER A 218 15.97 6.37 -15.41
N TYR A 219 15.87 5.73 -16.58
CA TYR A 219 16.96 4.99 -17.21
C TYR A 219 17.02 5.30 -18.71
N THR A 220 18.13 5.01 -19.37
CA THR A 220 18.30 5.27 -20.82
C THR A 220 18.82 4.00 -21.49
N PRO A 221 17.92 3.20 -22.11
CA PRO A 221 18.28 1.92 -22.72
C PRO A 221 19.26 2.11 -23.87
N LYS A 222 20.32 1.30 -23.91
CA LYS A 222 21.35 1.36 -24.95
C LYS A 222 21.16 0.31 -26.04
N LEU A 223 20.38 -0.72 -25.76
CA LEU A 223 20.11 -1.82 -26.68
C LEU A 223 18.62 -1.91 -26.97
N GLU A 224 18.28 -2.41 -28.16
CA GLU A 224 16.90 -2.77 -28.50
C GLU A 224 16.55 -4.16 -27.97
N GLY A 225 15.25 -4.41 -27.73
CA GLY A 225 14.73 -5.71 -27.29
C GLY A 225 14.17 -5.71 -25.87
N ASN A 226 13.88 -6.91 -25.36
CA ASN A 226 13.20 -7.08 -24.08
C ASN A 226 14.14 -6.82 -22.90
N HIS A 227 13.91 -5.71 -22.22
CA HIS A 227 14.56 -5.36 -20.96
C HIS A 227 13.73 -5.85 -19.78
N LYS A 228 14.40 -6.23 -18.71
CA LYS A 228 13.77 -6.65 -17.46
C LYS A 228 13.99 -5.60 -16.40
N VAL A 229 12.91 -4.95 -15.98
CA VAL A 229 12.92 -3.90 -14.94
C VAL A 229 12.47 -4.51 -13.62
N SER A 230 13.42 -4.70 -12.72
CA SER A 230 13.19 -5.24 -11.38
C SER A 230 13.14 -4.10 -10.37
N VAL A 231 12.06 -4.02 -9.59
CA VAL A 231 11.83 -2.98 -8.60
C VAL A 231 11.64 -3.67 -7.25
N LYS A 232 12.46 -3.28 -6.29
CA LYS A 232 12.44 -3.78 -4.92
C LYS A 232 12.20 -2.64 -3.95
N PHE A 233 11.55 -2.97 -2.84
CA PHE A 233 11.38 -2.08 -1.70
C PHE A 233 11.76 -2.83 -0.43
N ALA A 234 12.64 -2.23 0.37
CA ALA A 234 13.22 -2.84 1.57
C ALA A 234 13.77 -4.26 1.32
N GLY A 235 14.45 -4.45 0.18
CA GLY A 235 15.05 -5.73 -0.22
C GLY A 235 14.08 -6.77 -0.83
N ARG A 236 12.78 -6.49 -0.92
CA ARG A 236 11.76 -7.42 -1.47
C ARG A 236 11.19 -6.90 -2.78
N GLU A 237 10.84 -7.80 -3.72
CA GLU A 237 10.18 -7.41 -4.97
C GLU A 237 8.77 -6.86 -4.72
N ILE A 238 8.43 -5.81 -5.48
CA ILE A 238 7.09 -5.23 -5.46
C ILE A 238 6.14 -6.05 -6.36
N PRO A 239 4.81 -5.92 -6.20
CA PRO A 239 3.85 -6.60 -7.05
C PRO A 239 4.06 -6.21 -8.53
N LYS A 240 3.88 -7.18 -9.42
CA LYS A 240 4.11 -7.07 -10.88
C LYS A 240 5.56 -6.88 -11.32
N SER A 241 6.50 -6.70 -10.38
CA SER A 241 7.91 -6.84 -10.71
C SER A 241 8.26 -8.32 -10.86
N PRO A 242 9.15 -8.69 -11.81
CA PRO A 242 9.79 -7.83 -12.81
C PRO A 242 8.87 -7.43 -13.96
N TYR A 243 9.06 -6.22 -14.50
CA TYR A 243 8.39 -5.73 -15.70
C TYR A 243 9.21 -6.10 -16.93
N THR A 244 8.56 -6.64 -17.96
CA THR A 244 9.20 -6.88 -19.26
C THR A 244 8.85 -5.71 -20.18
N VAL A 245 9.87 -5.00 -20.65
CA VAL A 245 9.74 -3.77 -21.44
C VAL A 245 10.43 -3.97 -22.79
N LEU A 246 9.67 -3.91 -23.88
CA LEU A 246 10.22 -3.93 -25.22
C LEU A 246 10.77 -2.53 -25.56
N VAL A 247 12.09 -2.41 -25.66
CA VAL A 247 12.76 -1.19 -26.14
C VAL A 247 12.88 -1.24 -27.66
N GLU A 248 12.37 -0.21 -28.33
CA GLU A 248 12.43 -0.09 -29.78
C GLU A 248 13.75 0.56 -30.23
N GLY A 249 14.39 0.01 -31.26
CA GLY A 249 15.69 0.49 -31.76
C GLY A 249 15.68 1.84 -32.47
N HIS A 250 14.50 2.36 -32.82
CA HIS A 250 14.37 3.60 -33.58
C HIS A 250 13.25 4.47 -33.00
N ALA A 251 13.54 5.73 -32.67
CA ALA A 251 12.50 6.76 -32.72
C ALA A 251 12.09 6.81 -34.19
N GLY A 252 10.82 6.51 -34.51
CA GLY A 252 10.35 6.43 -35.90
C GLY A 252 11.00 7.51 -36.77
N ASP A 253 11.60 7.10 -37.89
CA ASP A 253 12.40 7.98 -38.73
C ASP A 253 11.52 9.15 -39.20
N ALA A 254 11.77 10.36 -38.68
CA ALA A 254 11.00 11.54 -39.01
C ALA A 254 11.07 11.88 -40.50
N SER A 255 12.09 11.40 -41.23
CA SER A 255 12.16 11.54 -42.69
C SER A 255 11.14 10.65 -43.43
N LYS A 256 10.56 9.65 -42.76
CA LYS A 256 9.48 8.79 -43.28
C LYS A 256 8.08 9.30 -42.96
N VAL A 257 7.97 10.35 -42.15
CA VAL A 257 6.71 11.07 -41.92
C VAL A 257 6.53 12.07 -43.05
N THR A 258 5.45 11.91 -43.83
CA THR A 258 5.12 12.84 -44.91
C THR A 258 3.80 13.51 -44.62
N ALA A 259 3.74 14.83 -44.83
CA ALA A 259 2.50 15.60 -44.76
C ALA A 259 2.17 16.11 -46.16
N SER A 260 0.92 15.94 -46.59
CA SER A 260 0.48 16.36 -47.91
C SER A 260 -0.97 16.83 -47.88
N GLY A 261 -1.30 17.86 -48.64
CA GLY A 261 -2.68 18.29 -48.83
C GLY A 261 -2.80 19.76 -49.24
N PRO A 262 -4.01 20.21 -49.57
CA PRO A 262 -4.25 21.56 -50.08
C PRO A 262 -3.81 22.67 -49.12
N GLY A 263 -3.79 22.40 -47.81
CA GLY A 263 -3.34 23.34 -46.78
C GLY A 263 -1.82 23.53 -46.69
N LEU A 264 -1.02 22.70 -47.36
CA LEU A 264 0.45 22.78 -47.37
C LEU A 264 1.01 23.27 -48.72
N GLN A 265 0.16 23.52 -49.71
CA GLN A 265 0.58 24.03 -51.01
C GLN A 265 0.92 25.52 -50.94
N PRO A 266 1.94 25.99 -51.70
CA PRO A 266 2.34 27.41 -51.70
C PRO A 266 1.25 28.34 -52.27
N GLU A 267 0.30 27.79 -53.03
CA GLU A 267 -0.81 28.51 -53.63
C GLU A 267 -2.13 27.74 -53.39
N GLY A 268 -3.27 28.45 -53.43
CA GLY A 268 -4.60 27.83 -53.30
C GLY A 268 -5.24 27.93 -51.90
N VAL A 269 -4.51 28.40 -50.88
CA VAL A 269 -5.07 28.71 -49.55
C VAL A 269 -5.76 30.07 -49.57
N MET A 270 -7.06 30.10 -49.27
CA MET A 270 -7.89 31.31 -49.29
C MET A 270 -8.19 31.83 -47.88
N ILE A 271 -8.12 33.16 -47.70
CA ILE A 271 -8.56 33.82 -46.47
C ILE A 271 -10.01 33.44 -46.15
N ASN A 272 -10.27 33.12 -44.88
CA ASN A 272 -11.58 32.73 -44.33
C ASN A 272 -12.20 31.47 -44.96
N ARG A 273 -11.41 30.59 -45.58
CA ARG A 273 -11.87 29.24 -45.95
C ARG A 273 -11.04 28.17 -45.24
N PRO A 274 -11.68 27.18 -44.61
CA PRO A 274 -10.95 26.04 -44.05
C PRO A 274 -10.30 25.23 -45.17
N THR A 275 -9.11 24.73 -44.89
CA THR A 275 -8.35 23.80 -45.74
C THR A 275 -7.85 22.65 -44.87
N TYR A 276 -7.31 21.61 -45.49
CA TYR A 276 -6.85 20.40 -44.79
C TYR A 276 -5.49 19.94 -45.30
N PHE A 277 -4.85 19.09 -44.51
CA PHE A 277 -3.70 18.30 -44.91
C PHE A 277 -3.71 16.99 -44.15
N ASP A 278 -3.14 15.97 -44.76
CA ASP A 278 -3.05 14.63 -44.22
C ASP A 278 -1.61 14.35 -43.79
N ILE A 279 -1.46 13.69 -42.65
CA ILE A 279 -0.17 13.19 -42.15
C ILE A 279 -0.14 11.68 -42.37
N SER A 280 0.83 11.20 -43.14
CA SER A 280 1.08 9.79 -43.37
C SER A 280 2.28 9.33 -42.54
N THR A 281 2.01 8.51 -41.54
CA THR A 281 3.02 7.82 -40.73
C THR A 281 3.12 6.36 -41.20
N LYS A 282 3.89 6.11 -42.27
CA LYS A 282 4.27 4.74 -42.62
C LYS A 282 5.51 4.38 -41.79
N GLY A 283 5.27 3.87 -40.59
CA GLY A 283 6.26 3.12 -39.81
C GLY A 283 6.28 1.68 -40.28
#